data_AF-R5LNC0-F1
#
_entry.id   AF-R5LNC0-F1
#
_cell.length_a   1.000
_cell.length_b   1.000
_cell.length_c   1.000
_cell.angle_alpha   90.00
_cell.angle_beta   90.00
_cell.angle_gamma   90.00
#
_symmetry.space_group_name_H-M   'P 1'
#
loop_
_entity.id
_entity.type
_entity.pdbx_description
1 polymer ?
#
loop_
_entity_poly.entity_id
_entity_poly.type
_entity_poly.pdbx_seq_one_letter_code
_entity_poly.pdbx_strand_id
1 'polypeptide(L)'
;MKNNINRQFIYVMIFLTFFPFVMFGQQNSNDYNEYLGVWRKSGKADRLGYGDMKIYESDGVIYVQMKTLDNGIKKAKAQISNKTLQWSFVQGREYGKWKIGAWWGGEYRDKLIVVCNADGSYGSNGDCSGIYPSYDSNKIANEEISFLSFKAVIKDGDMELYYTMSLDYYSGDTPIFYQSANWVLYDNYTNW
;
A
#
# COMPACT_ATOMS: atom_id res chain seq x y z
N MET A 1 -47.42 -11.28 -36.58
CA MET A 1 -46.14 -11.38 -37.32
C MET A 1 -45.28 -10.17 -36.99
N LYS A 2 -43.98 -10.41 -36.80
CA LYS A 2 -42.86 -9.51 -36.48
C LYS A 2 -42.67 -9.12 -34.99
N ASN A 3 -41.66 -9.77 -34.43
CA ASN A 3 -41.00 -9.60 -33.14
C ASN A 3 -40.63 -8.15 -32.83
N ASN A 4 -40.59 -7.81 -31.54
CA ASN A 4 -39.42 -7.15 -30.97
C ASN A 4 -39.27 -7.54 -29.49
N ILE A 5 -38.29 -8.39 -29.28
CA ILE A 5 -37.76 -8.84 -27.99
C ILE A 5 -36.98 -7.68 -27.35
N ASN A 6 -37.10 -7.58 -26.02
CA ASN A 6 -36.19 -6.93 -25.08
C ASN A 6 -35.82 -5.46 -25.30
N ARG A 7 -36.30 -4.62 -24.38
CA ARG A 7 -35.58 -3.45 -23.84
C ARG A 7 -36.41 -2.94 -22.68
N GLN A 8 -35.95 -3.12 -21.45
CA GLN A 8 -36.18 -2.27 -20.26
C GLN A 8 -35.59 -2.89 -18.96
N PHE A 9 -34.90 -4.04 -19.02
CA PHE A 9 -33.98 -4.50 -17.96
C PHE A 9 -32.63 -3.76 -17.96
N ILE A 10 -32.64 -2.43 -18.07
CA ILE A 10 -31.44 -1.59 -17.94
C ILE A 10 -31.69 -0.53 -16.87
N TYR A 11 -31.78 -0.98 -15.62
CA TYR A 11 -31.73 -0.10 -14.45
C TYR A 11 -30.76 -0.59 -13.36
N VAL A 12 -29.86 -1.52 -13.70
CA VAL A 12 -28.83 -1.99 -12.74
C VAL A 12 -27.49 -2.04 -13.45
N MET A 13 -26.91 -0.89 -13.80
CA MET A 13 -25.51 -0.86 -14.22
C MET A 13 -24.84 0.52 -14.24
N ILE A 14 -25.04 1.37 -13.21
CA ILE A 14 -24.20 2.57 -13.03
C ILE A 14 -23.91 2.78 -11.54
N PHE A 15 -23.00 1.96 -10.99
CA PHE A 15 -22.30 2.24 -9.73
C PHE A 15 -20.94 1.52 -9.69
N LEU A 16 -20.19 1.56 -10.80
CA LEU A 16 -18.86 0.93 -10.92
C LEU A 16 -17.88 1.83 -11.69
N THR A 17 -17.79 3.09 -11.29
CA THR A 17 -16.78 4.01 -11.83
C THR A 17 -16.12 4.83 -10.72
N PHE A 18 -15.41 4.17 -9.82
CA PHE A 18 -14.35 4.81 -9.02
C PHE A 18 -13.32 3.77 -8.60
N PHE A 19 -12.44 3.40 -9.53
CA PHE A 19 -11.07 3.00 -9.21
C PHE A 19 -10.19 3.39 -10.40
N PRO A 20 -9.21 4.30 -10.22
CA PRO A 20 -8.28 4.62 -11.28
C PRO A 20 -7.48 3.35 -11.62
N PHE A 21 -7.47 3.08 -12.92
CA PHE A 21 -6.62 2.11 -13.61
C PHE A 21 -5.16 2.21 -13.11
N VAL A 22 -4.75 1.28 -12.25
CA VAL A 22 -3.34 0.88 -12.20
C VAL A 22 -3.20 -0.20 -13.26
N MET A 23 -2.42 0.11 -14.29
CA MET A 23 -2.13 -0.80 -15.42
C MET A 23 -1.79 -2.19 -14.89
N PHE A 24 -2.68 -3.14 -15.16
CA PHE A 24 -2.44 -4.56 -14.92
C PHE A 24 -1.29 -5.01 -15.83
N GLY A 25 -0.11 -5.14 -15.26
CA GLY A 25 0.90 -6.03 -15.82
C GLY A 25 0.35 -7.45 -15.74
N GLN A 26 0.10 -8.06 -16.90
CA GLN A 26 -0.20 -9.49 -17.00
C GLN A 26 0.98 -10.26 -16.38
N GLN A 27 0.75 -10.85 -15.21
CA GLN A 27 1.78 -11.50 -14.41
C GLN A 27 2.07 -12.90 -14.99
N ASN A 28 2.75 -12.94 -16.14
CA ASN A 28 3.03 -14.16 -16.92
C ASN A 28 4.14 -15.06 -16.32
N SER A 29 4.35 -15.06 -15.01
CA SER A 29 5.35 -15.91 -14.35
C SER A 29 4.71 -16.70 -13.22
N ASN A 30 4.82 -18.04 -13.30
CA ASN A 30 4.46 -18.99 -12.23
C ASN A 30 5.24 -18.78 -10.91
N ASP A 31 6.10 -17.76 -10.85
CA ASP A 31 6.93 -17.36 -9.70
C ASP A 31 6.12 -17.10 -8.41
N TYR A 32 4.81 -16.88 -8.49
CA TYR A 32 3.97 -16.72 -7.30
C TYR A 32 3.49 -18.04 -6.68
N ASN A 33 3.61 -19.16 -7.40
CA ASN A 33 3.03 -20.44 -6.98
C ASN A 33 3.62 -20.94 -5.66
N GLU A 34 4.90 -20.67 -5.39
CA GLU A 34 5.56 -21.02 -4.13
C GLU A 34 4.96 -20.31 -2.90
N TYR A 35 4.26 -19.20 -3.11
CA TYR A 35 3.62 -18.44 -2.05
C TYR A 35 2.19 -18.91 -1.76
N LEU A 36 1.56 -19.68 -2.66
CA LEU A 36 0.17 -20.10 -2.47
C LEU A 36 0.05 -21.07 -1.28
N GLY A 37 -0.95 -20.84 -0.42
CA GLY A 37 -1.18 -21.70 0.73
C GLY A 37 -1.69 -20.97 1.97
N VAL A 38 -1.69 -21.70 3.08
CA VAL A 38 -2.01 -21.17 4.41
C VAL A 38 -0.73 -21.16 5.23
N TRP A 39 -0.30 -19.95 5.55
CA TRP A 39 0.94 -19.67 6.23
C TRP A 39 0.67 -19.37 7.70
N ARG A 40 1.26 -20.16 8.59
CA ARG A 40 1.13 -20.02 10.04
C ARG A 40 2.31 -19.27 10.60
N LYS A 41 2.01 -18.23 11.37
CA LYS A 41 3.02 -17.40 12.02
C LYS A 41 3.75 -18.21 13.09
N SER A 42 5.05 -17.98 13.28
CA SER A 42 5.74 -18.52 14.46
C SER A 42 5.05 -17.94 15.72
N GLY A 43 4.75 -18.77 16.72
CA GLY A 43 3.89 -18.40 17.86
C GLY A 43 4.42 -17.30 18.80
N LYS A 44 5.30 -16.41 18.34
CA LYS A 44 5.87 -15.29 19.08
C LYS A 44 4.86 -14.16 19.26
N ALA A 45 5.03 -13.43 20.35
CA ALA A 45 4.19 -12.29 20.70
C ALA A 45 4.19 -11.23 19.60
N ASP A 46 2.99 -10.74 19.27
CA ASP A 46 2.74 -9.90 18.12
C ASP A 46 2.83 -8.40 18.45
N ARG A 47 3.71 -7.68 17.77
CA ARG A 47 3.84 -6.22 17.91
C ARG A 47 2.92 -5.41 17.00
N LEU A 48 2.43 -5.99 15.90
CA LEU A 48 1.63 -5.29 14.89
C LEU A 48 0.18 -5.77 14.81
N GLY A 49 -0.12 -6.90 15.47
CA GLY A 49 -1.44 -7.51 15.48
C GLY A 49 -1.81 -8.23 14.19
N TYR A 50 -0.86 -8.80 13.44
CA TYR A 50 -1.09 -9.63 12.26
C TYR A 50 -0.67 -11.10 12.51
N GLY A 51 -1.61 -12.01 12.29
CA GLY A 51 -1.47 -13.44 12.54
C GLY A 51 -1.29 -14.28 11.28
N ASP A 52 -1.92 -15.44 11.26
CA ASP A 52 -1.93 -16.37 10.12
C ASP A 52 -2.36 -15.68 8.82
N MET A 53 -1.83 -16.19 7.72
CA MET A 53 -2.05 -15.66 6.40
C MET A 53 -2.54 -16.75 5.44
N LYS A 54 -3.40 -16.37 4.50
CA LYS A 54 -3.76 -17.18 3.34
C LYS A 54 -3.42 -16.40 2.07
N ILE A 55 -2.69 -17.04 1.16
CA ILE A 55 -2.33 -16.49 -0.15
C ILE A 55 -2.99 -17.35 -1.20
N TYR A 56 -3.74 -16.72 -2.10
CA TYR A 56 -4.48 -17.40 -3.15
C TYR A 56 -4.59 -16.54 -4.40
N GLU A 57 -4.79 -17.18 -5.53
CA GLU A 57 -5.12 -16.53 -6.78
C GLU A 57 -6.63 -16.62 -7.03
N SER A 58 -7.21 -15.54 -7.56
CA SER A 58 -8.58 -15.52 -8.09
C SER A 58 -8.59 -14.60 -9.30
N ASP A 59 -9.06 -15.12 -10.43
CA ASP A 59 -9.20 -14.38 -11.69
C ASP A 59 -7.89 -13.70 -12.15
N GLY A 60 -6.76 -14.41 -12.03
CA GLY A 60 -5.44 -13.89 -12.40
C GLY A 60 -4.86 -12.85 -11.44
N VAL A 61 -5.48 -12.64 -10.28
CA VAL A 61 -5.02 -11.69 -9.26
C VAL A 61 -4.64 -12.43 -7.98
N ILE A 62 -3.45 -12.14 -7.47
CA ILE A 62 -2.97 -12.69 -6.20
C ILE A 62 -3.54 -11.86 -5.05
N TYR A 63 -4.10 -12.55 -4.07
CA TYR A 63 -4.64 -11.96 -2.86
C TYR A 63 -3.93 -12.52 -1.63
N VAL A 64 -3.73 -11.64 -0.67
CA VAL A 64 -3.25 -11.96 0.66
C VAL A 64 -4.36 -11.65 1.66
N GLN A 65 -4.72 -12.62 2.48
CA GLN A 65 -5.60 -12.46 3.63
C GLN A 65 -4.82 -12.69 4.91
N MET A 66 -4.82 -11.74 5.83
CA MET A 66 -4.17 -11.88 7.13
C MET A 66 -5.19 -11.75 8.24
N LYS A 67 -5.14 -12.66 9.20
CA LYS A 67 -5.83 -12.48 10.49
C LYS A 67 -5.20 -11.29 11.20
N THR A 68 -6.04 -10.52 11.87
CA THR A 68 -5.64 -9.39 12.71
C THR A 68 -6.18 -9.58 14.12
N LEU A 69 -5.49 -9.05 15.12
CA LEU A 69 -5.93 -9.16 16.52
C LEU A 69 -7.29 -8.48 16.74
N ASP A 70 -7.48 -7.29 16.17
CA ASP A 70 -8.63 -6.43 16.51
C ASP A 70 -9.69 -6.34 15.40
N ASN A 71 -9.37 -6.73 14.16
CA ASN A 71 -10.19 -6.41 12.97
C ASN A 71 -10.58 -7.62 12.11
N GLY A 72 -10.51 -8.84 12.66
CA GLY A 72 -10.83 -10.05 11.91
C GLY A 72 -9.82 -10.32 10.80
N ILE A 73 -10.26 -10.33 9.53
CA ILE A 73 -9.40 -10.64 8.37
C ILE A 73 -9.24 -9.40 7.48
N LYS A 74 -8.01 -8.94 7.29
CA LYS A 74 -7.67 -7.94 6.26
C LYS A 74 -7.27 -8.63 4.96
N LYS A 75 -7.70 -8.08 3.82
CA LYS A 75 -7.41 -8.58 2.46
C LYS A 75 -6.73 -7.50 1.62
N ALA A 76 -5.66 -7.86 0.92
CA ALA A 76 -4.98 -7.00 -0.03
C ALA A 76 -4.70 -7.73 -1.34
N LYS A 77 -4.59 -6.98 -2.44
CA LYS A 77 -3.96 -7.47 -3.66
C LYS A 77 -2.45 -7.52 -3.44
N ALA A 78 -1.80 -8.54 -3.99
CA ALA A 78 -0.37 -8.69 -3.94
C ALA A 78 0.23 -8.74 -5.35
N GLN A 79 1.51 -8.44 -5.43
CA GLN A 79 2.27 -8.44 -6.67
C GLN A 79 3.64 -9.10 -6.42
N ILE A 80 4.18 -9.76 -7.44
CA ILE A 80 5.56 -10.22 -7.42
C ILE A 80 6.45 -9.12 -8.02
N SER A 81 7.47 -8.73 -7.27
CA SER A 81 8.53 -7.84 -7.75
C SER A 81 9.87 -8.39 -7.29
N ASN A 82 10.81 -8.60 -8.22
CA ASN A 82 12.12 -9.18 -7.94
C ASN A 82 12.05 -10.47 -7.08
N LYS A 83 11.21 -11.43 -7.50
CA LYS A 83 10.97 -12.71 -6.81
C LYS A 83 10.45 -12.58 -5.37
N THR A 84 9.93 -11.41 -5.01
CA THR A 84 9.38 -11.15 -3.67
C THR A 84 7.91 -10.82 -3.81
N LEU A 85 7.05 -11.49 -3.02
CA LEU A 85 5.64 -11.15 -2.96
C LEU A 85 5.45 -9.92 -2.06
N GLN A 86 4.79 -8.89 -2.57
CA GLN A 86 4.58 -7.63 -1.86
C GLN A 86 3.11 -7.24 -1.84
N TRP A 87 2.65 -6.69 -0.72
CA TRP A 87 1.31 -6.14 -0.55
C TRP A 87 1.33 -5.06 0.54
N SER A 88 0.28 -4.25 0.60
CA SER A 88 0.16 -3.19 1.61
C SER A 88 -1.27 -3.04 2.10
N PHE A 89 -1.41 -2.58 3.34
CA PHE A 89 -2.68 -2.13 3.90
C PHE A 89 -2.61 -0.64 4.22
N VAL A 90 -3.61 0.12 3.79
CA VAL A 90 -3.83 1.47 4.27
C VAL A 90 -4.14 1.42 5.77
N GLN A 91 -3.37 2.16 6.57
CA GLN A 91 -3.58 2.30 8.01
C GLN A 91 -4.38 3.56 8.36
N GLY A 92 -4.19 4.63 7.58
CA GLY A 92 -4.81 5.92 7.87
C GLY A 92 -4.70 6.89 6.70
N ARG A 93 -5.49 7.96 6.80
CA ARG A 93 -5.48 9.09 5.88
C ARG A 93 -5.56 10.36 6.70
N GLU A 94 -4.69 11.30 6.40
CA GLU A 94 -4.67 12.62 7.02
C GLU A 94 -4.77 13.70 5.94
N TYR A 95 -5.45 14.80 6.25
CA TYR A 95 -5.60 15.93 5.33
C TYR A 95 -4.91 17.16 5.91
N GLY A 96 -4.18 17.88 5.06
CA GLY A 96 -3.29 18.94 5.50
C GLY A 96 -2.63 19.65 4.35
N LYS A 97 -1.46 20.26 4.60
CA LYS A 97 -0.67 20.95 3.58
C LYS A 97 0.80 20.64 3.80
N TRP A 98 1.40 19.87 2.90
CA TRP A 98 2.80 19.47 3.00
C TRP A 98 3.57 19.81 1.73
N LYS A 99 4.84 20.17 1.88
CA LYS A 99 5.77 20.37 0.75
C LYS A 99 7.19 19.99 1.18
N ILE A 100 8.04 19.68 0.21
CA ILE A 100 9.48 19.59 0.47
C ILE A 100 10.04 21.02 0.50
N GLY A 101 10.85 21.33 1.51
CA GLY A 101 11.48 22.64 1.61
C GLY A 101 12.39 22.77 2.83
N ALA A 102 12.99 23.94 2.99
CA ALA A 102 13.84 24.22 4.15
C ALA A 102 13.03 24.74 5.33
N TRP A 103 13.43 24.36 6.55
CA TRP A 103 12.91 24.94 7.77
C TRP A 103 13.46 26.36 7.98
N TRP A 104 12.62 27.28 8.44
CA TRP A 104 13.00 28.65 8.77
C TRP A 104 13.74 28.68 10.12
N GLY A 105 15.00 28.27 10.12
CA GLY A 105 15.88 28.25 11.29
C GLY A 105 17.38 28.29 10.97
N GLY A 106 17.76 28.46 9.69
CA GLY A 106 19.16 28.55 9.25
C GLY A 106 19.81 27.23 8.82
N GLU A 107 19.20 26.08 9.12
CA GLU A 107 19.64 24.78 8.60
C GLU A 107 18.84 24.40 7.34
N TYR A 108 19.48 24.53 6.18
CA TYR A 108 18.93 24.00 4.94
C TYR A 108 19.00 22.48 4.96
N ARG A 109 17.83 21.83 4.99
CA ARG A 109 17.68 20.41 4.68
C ARG A 109 16.92 20.32 3.36
N ASP A 110 17.63 19.87 2.33
CA ASP A 110 17.17 19.76 0.95
C ASP A 110 15.93 18.85 0.79
N LYS A 111 15.69 17.98 1.77
CA LYS A 111 14.63 16.97 1.73
C LYS A 111 13.68 17.01 2.93
N LEU A 112 13.56 18.13 3.66
CA LEU A 112 12.64 18.17 4.80
C LEU A 112 11.19 18.33 4.34
N ILE A 113 10.27 17.57 4.93
CA ILE A 113 8.82 17.73 4.73
C ILE A 113 8.32 18.80 5.68
N VAL A 114 7.87 19.92 5.13
CA VAL A 114 7.36 21.07 5.86
C VAL A 114 5.83 21.02 5.93
N VAL A 115 5.28 21.14 7.14
CA VAL A 115 3.84 21.25 7.41
C VAL A 115 3.45 22.72 7.38
N CYS A 116 2.48 23.09 6.54
CA CYS A 116 2.00 24.47 6.40
C CYS A 116 0.71 24.67 7.20
N ASN A 117 0.79 25.29 8.38
CA ASN A 117 -0.36 25.49 9.24
C ASN A 117 -1.23 26.68 8.78
N ALA A 118 -2.50 26.69 9.20
CA ALA A 118 -3.44 27.74 8.82
C ALA A 118 -3.09 29.12 9.41
N ASP A 119 -2.38 29.15 10.53
CA ASP A 119 -1.90 30.37 11.21
C ASP A 119 -0.61 30.94 10.59
N GLY A 120 -0.12 30.36 9.49
CA GLY A 120 1.12 30.76 8.84
C GLY A 120 2.39 30.23 9.52
N SER A 121 2.26 29.45 10.60
CA SER A 121 3.39 28.73 11.19
C SER A 121 3.78 27.50 10.36
N TYR A 122 5.00 27.04 10.55
CA TYR A 122 5.54 25.88 9.85
C TYR A 122 6.06 24.83 10.84
N GLY A 123 5.63 23.58 10.65
CA GLY A 123 6.17 22.40 11.33
C GLY A 123 7.04 21.56 10.39
N SER A 124 7.58 20.46 10.90
CA SER A 124 8.26 19.45 10.09
C SER A 124 7.73 18.06 10.40
N ASN A 125 7.59 17.23 9.36
CA ASN A 125 7.24 15.81 9.46
C ASN A 125 8.45 14.89 9.20
N GLY A 126 9.66 15.43 9.39
CA GLY A 126 10.91 14.71 9.15
C GLY A 126 11.36 14.73 7.69
N ASP A 127 12.36 13.91 7.39
CA ASP A 127 13.00 13.89 6.07
C ASP A 127 12.21 13.04 5.07
N CYS A 128 12.13 13.55 3.85
CA CYS A 128 11.58 12.89 2.67
C CYS A 128 12.51 11.78 2.22
N SER A 129 11.96 10.57 2.05
CA SER A 129 12.72 9.42 1.59
C SER A 129 12.87 9.41 0.07
N GLY A 130 11.89 9.95 -0.66
CA GLY A 130 11.96 10.05 -2.10
C GLY A 130 10.83 10.84 -2.73
N ILE A 131 11.00 11.13 -4.02
CA ILE A 131 10.14 12.02 -4.80
C ILE A 131 9.62 11.23 -6.00
N TYR A 132 8.32 11.34 -6.29
CA TYR A 132 7.74 10.74 -7.49
C TYR A 132 8.00 11.63 -8.72
N PRO A 133 8.05 11.07 -9.95
CA PRO A 133 8.26 11.85 -11.18
C PRO A 133 7.25 12.97 -11.41
N SER A 134 6.08 12.86 -10.79
CA SER A 134 4.97 13.82 -10.78
C SER A 134 5.23 15.05 -9.90
N TYR A 135 6.27 15.06 -9.08
CA TYR A 135 6.59 16.19 -8.22
C TYR A 135 7.07 17.40 -9.02
N ASP A 136 6.59 18.56 -8.61
CA ASP A 136 7.13 19.87 -9.00
C ASP A 136 7.18 20.71 -7.73
N SER A 137 8.14 21.63 -7.61
CA SER A 137 8.36 22.43 -6.40
C SER A 137 7.18 23.33 -6.05
N ASN A 138 6.28 23.60 -7.00
CA ASN A 138 5.06 24.38 -6.76
C ASN A 138 3.90 23.55 -6.21
N LYS A 139 4.02 22.20 -6.19
CA LYS A 139 2.96 21.33 -5.69
C LYS A 139 2.99 21.25 -4.17
N ILE A 140 1.80 21.40 -3.59
CA ILE A 140 1.53 21.20 -2.17
C ILE A 140 0.66 19.96 -2.07
N ALA A 141 1.09 18.98 -1.28
CA ALA A 141 0.28 17.83 -0.96
C ALA A 141 -0.87 18.24 -0.04
N ASN A 142 -2.05 17.69 -0.27
CA ASN A 142 -3.27 17.93 0.50
C ASN A 142 -3.81 16.68 1.23
N GLU A 143 -3.26 15.49 0.93
CA GLU A 143 -3.56 14.23 1.60
C GLU A 143 -2.26 13.48 1.88
N GLU A 144 -2.16 12.88 3.07
CA GLU A 144 -1.14 11.91 3.46
C GLU A 144 -1.83 10.56 3.66
N ILE A 145 -1.31 9.49 3.04
CA ILE A 145 -1.82 8.13 3.22
C ILE A 145 -0.74 7.29 3.88
N SER A 146 -1.07 6.71 5.04
CA SER A 146 -0.21 5.80 5.77
C SER A 146 -0.41 4.36 5.32
N PHE A 147 0.69 3.68 5.00
CA PHE A 147 0.72 2.28 4.59
C PHE A 147 1.54 1.45 5.55
N LEU A 148 1.01 0.26 5.87
CA LEU A 148 1.79 -0.85 6.37
C LEU A 148 2.03 -1.81 5.21
N SER A 149 3.26 -1.86 4.75
CA SER A 149 3.68 -2.65 3.59
C SER A 149 4.41 -3.90 4.05
N PHE A 150 4.20 -4.99 3.33
CA PHE A 150 4.78 -6.29 3.59
C PHE A 150 5.51 -6.80 2.37
N LYS A 151 6.57 -7.57 2.62
CA LYS A 151 7.24 -8.36 1.60
C LYS A 151 7.58 -9.74 2.14
N ALA A 152 7.30 -10.77 1.35
CA ALA A 152 7.54 -12.16 1.68
C ALA A 152 8.63 -12.74 0.79
N VAL A 153 9.55 -13.49 1.40
CA VAL A 153 10.63 -14.21 0.72
C VAL A 153 10.59 -15.66 1.17
N ILE A 154 10.55 -16.60 0.22
CA ILE A 154 10.68 -18.03 0.53
C ILE A 154 12.15 -18.38 0.77
N LYS A 155 12.41 -19.11 1.84
CA LYS A 155 13.73 -19.59 2.24
C LYS A 155 13.61 -20.93 2.92
N ASP A 156 14.25 -21.95 2.35
CA ASP A 156 14.27 -23.32 2.87
C ASP A 156 12.87 -23.92 3.12
N GLY A 157 11.88 -23.52 2.31
CA GLY A 157 10.48 -23.98 2.42
C GLY A 157 9.60 -23.17 3.39
N ASP A 158 10.21 -22.30 4.18
CA ASP A 158 9.53 -21.33 5.05
C ASP A 158 9.47 -19.96 4.38
N MET A 159 8.63 -19.07 4.91
CA MET A 159 8.52 -17.69 4.47
C MET A 159 9.06 -16.75 5.55
N GLU A 160 10.05 -15.93 5.19
CA GLU A 160 10.44 -14.75 5.96
C GLU A 160 9.53 -13.58 5.56
N LEU A 161 8.71 -13.10 6.50
CA LEU A 161 7.84 -11.94 6.30
C LEU A 161 8.52 -10.70 6.87
N TYR A 162 8.67 -9.67 6.04
CA TYR A 162 9.17 -8.37 6.45
C TYR A 162 8.07 -7.32 6.35
N TYR A 163 8.17 -6.27 7.14
CA TYR A 163 7.28 -5.11 7.06
C TYR A 163 8.05 -3.80 7.00
N THR A 164 7.40 -2.77 6.49
CA THR A 164 7.81 -1.37 6.63
C THR A 164 6.57 -0.48 6.74
N MET A 165 6.75 0.70 7.30
CA MET A 165 5.75 1.77 7.29
C MET A 165 6.18 2.84 6.29
N SER A 166 5.23 3.34 5.52
CA SER A 166 5.45 4.47 4.62
C SER A 166 4.27 5.43 4.64
N LEU A 167 4.57 6.68 4.29
CA LEU A 167 3.61 7.76 4.11
C LEU A 167 3.79 8.27 2.67
N ASP A 168 2.73 8.22 1.88
CA ASP A 168 2.71 8.85 0.57
C ASP A 168 1.91 10.15 0.66
N TYR A 169 2.45 11.21 0.07
CA TYR A 169 1.84 12.53 0.06
C TYR A 169 1.29 12.83 -1.33
N TYR A 170 0.01 13.17 -1.39
CA TYR A 170 -0.75 13.35 -2.63
C TYR A 170 -1.16 14.80 -2.83
N SER A 171 -1.17 15.24 -4.09
CA SER A 171 -1.82 16.48 -4.51
C SER A 171 -2.98 16.11 -5.43
N GLY A 172 -4.20 16.13 -4.89
CA GLY A 172 -5.34 15.46 -5.53
C GLY A 172 -5.08 13.97 -5.65
N ASP A 173 -5.31 13.36 -6.81
CA ASP A 173 -5.13 11.92 -7.01
C ASP A 173 -3.68 11.51 -7.37
N THR A 174 -2.74 12.45 -7.33
CA THR A 174 -1.36 12.22 -7.77
C THR A 174 -0.40 12.16 -6.58
N PRO A 175 0.29 11.03 -6.32
CA PRO A 175 1.35 10.98 -5.32
C PRO A 175 2.50 11.86 -5.80
N ILE A 176 3.15 12.59 -4.89
CA ILE A 176 4.21 13.54 -5.25
C ILE A 176 5.51 13.34 -4.47
N PHE A 177 5.46 12.94 -3.20
CA PHE A 177 6.65 12.49 -2.46
C PHE A 177 6.26 11.50 -1.37
N TYR A 178 7.25 10.84 -0.76
CA TYR A 178 7.01 9.84 0.27
C TYR A 178 8.09 9.83 1.36
N GLN A 179 7.69 9.34 2.52
CA GLN A 179 8.57 8.96 3.62
C GLN A 179 8.42 7.46 3.87
N SER A 180 9.51 6.75 4.13
CA SER A 180 9.48 5.31 4.39
C SER A 180 10.55 4.91 5.40
N ALA A 181 10.20 3.96 6.25
CA ALA A 181 11.13 3.31 7.15
C ALA A 181 11.89 2.17 6.45
N ASN A 182 12.94 1.68 7.11
CA ASN A 182 13.62 0.47 6.67
C ASN A 182 12.73 -0.76 6.81
N TRP A 183 12.93 -1.74 5.93
CA TRP A 183 12.31 -3.06 6.06
C TRP A 183 12.85 -3.79 7.28
N VAL A 184 11.96 -4.33 8.11
CA VAL A 184 12.30 -5.09 9.31
C VAL A 184 11.67 -6.47 9.21
N LEU A 185 12.42 -7.51 9.60
CA LEU A 185 11.88 -8.86 9.71
C LEU A 185 10.74 -8.85 10.74
N TYR A 186 9.55 -9.23 10.30
CA TYR A 186 8.39 -9.34 11.16
C TYR A 186 8.36 -10.69 11.85
N ASP A 187 8.29 -11.77 11.06
CA ASP A 187 8.22 -13.13 11.55
C ASP A 187 8.53 -14.15 10.45
N ASN A 188 8.70 -15.40 10.85
CA ASN A 188 8.78 -16.55 9.95
C ASN A 188 7.44 -17.28 9.93
N TYR A 189 7.08 -17.79 8.76
CA TYR A 189 5.84 -18.50 8.51
C TYR A 189 6.10 -19.87 7.90
N THR A 190 5.33 -20.86 8.34
CA THR A 190 5.36 -22.25 7.83
C THR A 190 4.08 -22.55 7.05
N ASN A 191 4.20 -23.25 5.92
CA ASN A 191 3.05 -23.66 5.10
C ASN A 191 2.52 -25.02 5.56
N TRP A 192 1.21 -25.12 5.86
CA TRP A 192 0.53 -26.36 6.30
C TRP A 192 -0.83 -26.53 5.61
#